data_AF-A0AA35QQH4-F1
#
_entry.id   AF-A0AA35QQH4-F1
#
_cell.length_a   1.000
_cell.length_b   1.000
_cell.length_c   1.000
_cell.angle_alpha   90.00
_cell.angle_beta   90.00
_cell.angle_gamma   90.00
#
_symmetry.space_group_name_H-M   'P 1'
#
loop_
_entity.id
_entity.type
_entity.pdbx_description
1 polymer ?
#
loop_
_entity_poly.entity_id
_entity_poly.type
_entity_poly.pdbx_seq_one_letter_code
_entity_poly.pdbx_strand_id
1 'polypeptide(L)'
;EDCVFIIKRTGNSGGKWRDGPCSARKSYICQRNSDPALPYFETTIPASGYFNFGNSSYFFIGTKMTWEEARKKCNSEQSELASIWNPYIESFLWLKVLKYEEPVWIGLTSNTNGESYTWINNRRLMYTNWAPEEPKHKIACVFMDLEGHWKTGTCNETYLFICEQHHGAFPTEAPQLPGKCPPPPENDGRTWVPFQAHCYKFYPAWEAWWQAAFRCSYFGGTLASIADLAELDFLLEYTRQFNKENFWIGLFKNIDGEWMWKDKTQVGFVNWRGEEPAFNPQAFRGQKCIAMNSNDGKWLVTDCRDRMSFICKTPKINDKTTKAPTNSTVQEDVSASTHGKYLKVVLPVIFILIGAGITACIFYRRRRSSRQL
;
A
#
# COMPACT_ATOMS: atom_id res chain seq x y z
N GLU A 1 26.50 -8.96 -7.57
CA GLU A 1 25.49 -9.63 -8.41
C GLU A 1 24.14 -9.09 -7.99
N ASP A 2 23.38 -8.55 -8.94
CA ASP A 2 22.09 -7.93 -8.66
C ASP A 2 21.01 -8.88 -9.18
N CYS A 3 20.34 -9.57 -8.25
CA CYS A 3 19.21 -10.45 -8.57
C CYS A 3 17.90 -9.87 -8.05
N VAL A 4 16.87 -10.00 -8.87
CA VAL A 4 15.51 -9.59 -8.55
C VAL A 4 14.60 -10.80 -8.43
N PHE A 5 13.61 -10.69 -7.54
CA PHE A 5 12.59 -11.71 -7.33
C PHE A 5 11.19 -11.10 -7.44
N ILE A 6 10.27 -11.84 -8.07
CA ILE A 6 8.85 -11.45 -8.14
C ILE A 6 8.16 -11.80 -6.81
N ILE A 7 7.42 -10.85 -6.24
CA ILE A 7 6.69 -11.02 -4.99
C ILE A 7 5.34 -11.74 -5.26
N LYS A 8 5.12 -12.90 -4.64
CA LYS A 8 3.85 -13.67 -4.71
C LYS A 8 2.79 -13.28 -3.66
N ARG A 9 3.01 -12.24 -2.85
CA ARG A 9 2.09 -11.87 -1.76
C ARG A 9 0.77 -11.31 -2.29
N THR A 10 -0.31 -11.46 -1.53
CA THR A 10 -1.61 -10.82 -1.78
C THR A 10 -1.53 -9.32 -1.46
N GLY A 11 -2.35 -8.50 -2.16
CA GLY A 11 -2.35 -7.03 -2.08
C GLY A 11 -1.48 -6.35 -3.14
N ASN A 12 -1.30 -5.02 -3.04
CA ASN A 12 -0.65 -4.16 -4.06
C ASN A 12 0.83 -4.49 -4.36
N SER A 13 1.45 -5.42 -3.61
CA SER A 13 2.83 -5.85 -3.86
C SER A 13 2.94 -7.12 -4.70
N GLY A 14 1.82 -7.82 -4.97
CA GLY A 14 1.83 -9.00 -5.82
C GLY A 14 2.29 -8.65 -7.24
N GLY A 15 3.21 -9.43 -7.80
CA GLY A 15 3.78 -9.20 -9.14
C GLY A 15 4.95 -8.21 -9.20
N LYS A 16 5.16 -7.37 -8.16
CA LYS A 16 6.27 -6.40 -8.13
C LYS A 16 7.62 -7.09 -7.90
N TRP A 17 8.69 -6.47 -8.40
CA TRP A 17 10.07 -6.95 -8.25
C TRP A 17 10.68 -6.48 -6.92
N ARG A 18 11.62 -7.26 -6.40
CA ARG A 18 12.40 -6.94 -5.21
C ARG A 18 13.82 -7.46 -5.34
N ASP A 19 14.78 -6.60 -5.04
CA ASP A 19 16.18 -7.00 -4.96
C ASP A 19 16.45 -7.98 -3.82
N GLY A 20 17.38 -8.89 -4.05
CA GLY A 20 17.92 -9.73 -2.98
C GLY A 20 19.12 -10.55 -3.43
N PRO A 21 19.68 -11.35 -2.50
CA PRO A 21 20.90 -12.08 -2.78
C PRO A 21 20.67 -13.18 -3.81
N CYS A 22 21.46 -13.21 -4.88
CA CYS A 22 21.43 -14.24 -5.93
C CYS A 22 21.61 -15.67 -5.41
N SER A 23 22.27 -15.83 -4.25
CA SER A 23 22.44 -17.11 -3.57
C SER A 23 21.15 -17.65 -2.93
N ALA A 24 20.08 -16.86 -2.87
CA ALA A 24 18.80 -17.30 -2.34
C ALA A 24 18.14 -18.32 -3.28
N ARG A 25 17.81 -19.50 -2.75
CA ARG A 25 17.04 -20.51 -3.48
C ARG A 25 15.61 -20.03 -3.71
N LYS A 26 15.24 -19.79 -4.97
CA LYS A 26 13.90 -19.35 -5.41
C LYS A 26 13.45 -20.17 -6.61
N SER A 27 12.14 -20.27 -6.81
CA SER A 27 11.56 -20.71 -8.08
C SER A 27 11.83 -19.67 -9.17
N TYR A 28 11.89 -20.10 -10.42
CA TYR A 28 12.21 -19.25 -11.57
C TYR A 28 11.20 -19.46 -12.71
N ILE A 29 11.12 -18.48 -13.60
CA ILE A 29 10.32 -18.51 -14.82
C ILE A 29 11.30 -18.42 -15.99
N CYS A 30 11.22 -19.34 -16.95
CA CYS A 30 12.03 -19.29 -18.16
C CYS A 30 11.23 -18.62 -19.29
N GLN A 31 11.89 -17.75 -20.05
CA GLN A 31 11.36 -17.19 -21.29
C GLN A 31 12.21 -17.67 -22.46
N ARG A 32 11.57 -17.96 -23.60
CA ARG A 32 12.22 -18.20 -24.89
C ARG A 32 11.48 -17.43 -25.98
N ASN A 33 12.16 -17.13 -27.07
CA ASN A 33 11.50 -16.55 -28.25
C ASN A 33 10.48 -17.52 -28.84
N SER A 34 9.41 -16.99 -29.42
CA SER A 34 8.47 -17.79 -30.20
C SER A 34 9.18 -18.37 -31.42
N ASP A 35 9.01 -19.68 -31.63
CA ASP A 35 9.54 -20.38 -32.80
C ASP A 35 8.46 -20.40 -33.87
N PRO A 36 8.64 -19.74 -35.03
CA PRO A 36 7.66 -19.73 -36.11
C PRO A 36 7.36 -21.12 -36.68
N ALA A 37 8.25 -22.10 -36.47
CA ALA A 37 8.07 -23.47 -36.94
C ALA A 37 7.25 -24.34 -35.98
N LEU A 38 6.98 -23.88 -34.75
CA LEU A 38 6.12 -24.58 -33.81
C LEU A 38 4.66 -24.16 -34.03
N PRO A 39 3.71 -25.11 -34.09
CA PRO A 39 2.30 -24.78 -34.20
C PRO A 39 1.87 -23.93 -33.01
N TYR A 40 1.32 -22.74 -33.31
CA TYR A 40 0.67 -21.90 -32.33
C TYR A 40 -0.66 -22.55 -31.98
N PHE A 41 -0.68 -23.29 -30.87
CA PHE A 41 -1.94 -23.64 -30.24
C PHE A 41 -2.45 -22.39 -29.53
N GLU A 42 -3.34 -21.63 -30.17
CA GLU A 42 -4.17 -20.69 -29.42
C GLU A 42 -4.73 -21.45 -28.22
N THR A 43 -4.59 -20.88 -27.01
CA THR A 43 -5.38 -21.37 -25.88
C THR A 43 -6.81 -21.43 -26.36
N THR A 44 -7.39 -22.65 -26.38
CA THR A 44 -8.75 -22.90 -26.82
C THR A 44 -9.63 -21.90 -26.09
N ILE A 45 -10.07 -20.85 -26.79
CA ILE A 45 -11.16 -20.02 -26.28
C ILE A 45 -12.29 -21.03 -26.13
N PRO A 46 -12.72 -21.37 -24.90
CA PRO A 46 -13.76 -22.37 -24.75
C PRO A 46 -14.95 -21.92 -25.57
N ALA A 47 -15.61 -22.87 -26.23
CA ALA A 47 -16.67 -22.60 -27.22
C ALA A 47 -17.80 -21.69 -26.70
N SER A 48 -17.89 -21.49 -25.38
CA SER A 48 -18.83 -20.60 -24.71
C SER A 48 -18.40 -19.12 -24.67
N GLY A 49 -17.14 -18.76 -24.95
CA GLY A 49 -16.61 -17.40 -24.80
C GLY A 49 -16.27 -16.97 -23.36
N TYR A 50 -16.49 -17.86 -22.37
CA TYR A 50 -16.20 -17.61 -20.96
C TYR A 50 -14.78 -18.04 -20.58
N PHE A 51 -14.06 -17.21 -19.84
CA PHE A 51 -12.73 -17.54 -19.32
C PHE A 51 -12.76 -17.59 -17.79
N ASN A 52 -12.34 -18.73 -17.23
CA ASN A 52 -12.38 -18.98 -15.78
C ASN A 52 -11.06 -18.57 -15.11
N PHE A 53 -11.18 -17.93 -13.95
CA PHE A 53 -10.03 -17.65 -13.08
C PHE A 53 -10.46 -17.66 -11.61
N GLY A 54 -9.87 -18.56 -10.82
CA GLY A 54 -10.27 -18.79 -9.44
C GLY A 54 -11.73 -19.26 -9.36
N ASN A 55 -12.54 -18.60 -8.52
CA ASN A 55 -13.96 -18.91 -8.30
C ASN A 55 -14.90 -18.05 -9.14
N SER A 56 -14.40 -17.45 -10.23
CA SER A 56 -15.17 -16.57 -11.10
C SER A 56 -15.04 -17.00 -12.56
N SER A 57 -16.14 -16.88 -13.28
CA SER A 57 -16.21 -17.00 -14.73
C SER A 57 -16.39 -15.61 -15.31
N TYR A 58 -15.54 -15.24 -16.26
CA TYR A 58 -15.56 -13.94 -16.91
C TYR A 58 -15.94 -14.09 -18.37
N PHE A 59 -16.58 -13.09 -18.94
CA PHE A 59 -16.80 -13.02 -20.38
C PHE A 59 -16.74 -11.57 -20.85
N PHE A 60 -16.38 -11.42 -22.11
CA PHE A 60 -16.16 -10.13 -22.73
C PHE A 60 -17.23 -9.83 -23.77
N ILE A 61 -17.78 -8.62 -23.76
CA ILE A 61 -18.74 -8.17 -24.76
C ILE A 61 -18.08 -7.11 -25.65
N GLY A 62 -17.95 -7.45 -26.94
CA GLY A 62 -17.32 -6.63 -27.97
C GLY A 62 -18.17 -5.47 -28.51
N THR A 63 -19.26 -5.11 -27.84
CA THR A 63 -20.14 -4.00 -28.22
C THR A 63 -19.94 -2.84 -27.25
N LYS A 64 -19.62 -1.64 -27.75
CA LYS A 64 -19.47 -0.46 -26.89
C LYS A 64 -20.82 -0.02 -26.34
N MET A 65 -20.90 0.19 -25.03
CA MET A 65 -22.13 0.59 -24.33
C MET A 65 -21.79 1.59 -23.22
N THR A 66 -22.77 2.39 -22.81
CA THR A 66 -22.65 3.19 -21.59
C THR A 66 -22.51 2.27 -20.37
N TRP A 67 -22.00 2.79 -19.25
CA TRP A 67 -21.77 1.94 -18.07
C TRP A 67 -23.06 1.27 -17.57
N GLU A 68 -24.18 2.02 -17.56
CA GLU A 68 -25.48 1.49 -17.16
C GLU A 68 -26.06 0.47 -18.17
N GLU A 69 -25.86 0.68 -19.46
CA GLU A 69 -26.26 -0.29 -20.49
C GLU A 69 -25.41 -1.58 -20.41
N ALA A 70 -24.10 -1.45 -20.22
CA ALA A 70 -23.18 -2.55 -20.03
C ALA A 70 -23.58 -3.39 -18.80
N ARG A 71 -23.90 -2.71 -17.70
CA ARG A 71 -24.41 -3.36 -16.48
C ARG A 71 -25.71 -4.13 -16.75
N LYS A 72 -26.70 -3.50 -17.39
CA LYS A 72 -27.96 -4.17 -17.77
C LYS A 72 -27.70 -5.39 -18.65
N LYS A 73 -26.73 -5.31 -19.56
CA LYS A 73 -26.35 -6.43 -20.41
C LYS A 73 -25.71 -7.57 -19.60
N CYS A 74 -24.78 -7.29 -18.70
CA CYS A 74 -24.23 -8.33 -17.80
C CYS A 74 -25.35 -9.00 -16.97
N ASN A 75 -26.27 -8.21 -16.40
CA ASN A 75 -27.38 -8.72 -15.61
C ASN A 75 -28.31 -9.63 -16.42
N SER A 76 -28.55 -9.33 -17.70
CA SER A 76 -29.35 -10.18 -18.59
C SER A 76 -28.73 -11.57 -18.80
N GLU A 77 -27.41 -11.70 -18.62
CA GLU A 77 -26.65 -12.94 -18.70
C GLU A 77 -26.37 -13.55 -17.30
N GLN A 78 -27.15 -13.16 -16.27
CA GLN A 78 -27.00 -13.65 -14.88
C GLN A 78 -25.58 -13.43 -14.31
N SER A 79 -25.01 -12.28 -14.63
CA SER A 79 -23.67 -11.85 -14.23
C SER A 79 -23.71 -10.37 -13.84
N GLU A 80 -22.59 -9.83 -13.37
CA GLU A 80 -22.45 -8.41 -13.02
C GLU A 80 -21.16 -7.87 -13.64
N LEU A 81 -21.00 -6.55 -13.77
CA LEU A 81 -19.73 -5.97 -14.24
C LEU A 81 -18.56 -6.43 -13.34
N ALA A 82 -17.42 -6.72 -13.97
CA ALA A 82 -16.33 -7.43 -13.32
C ALA A 82 -15.71 -6.65 -12.16
N SER A 83 -15.45 -7.36 -11.05
CA SER A 83 -14.77 -6.83 -9.87
C SER A 83 -13.32 -7.29 -9.78
N ILE A 84 -12.41 -6.36 -9.49
CA ILE A 84 -10.96 -6.62 -9.47
C ILE A 84 -10.39 -6.36 -8.08
N TRP A 85 -10.17 -7.42 -7.32
CA TRP A 85 -9.83 -7.32 -5.90
C TRP A 85 -8.40 -7.76 -5.57
N ASN A 86 -7.61 -8.14 -6.57
CA ASN A 86 -6.19 -8.46 -6.43
C ASN A 86 -5.45 -8.29 -7.79
N PRO A 87 -4.12 -8.13 -7.78
CA PRO A 87 -3.34 -7.90 -9.01
C PRO A 87 -3.31 -9.10 -9.97
N TYR A 88 -3.63 -10.31 -9.52
CA TYR A 88 -3.66 -11.48 -10.40
C TYR A 88 -4.88 -11.47 -11.31
N ILE A 89 -6.04 -11.06 -10.77
CA ILE A 89 -7.27 -10.86 -11.56
C ILE A 89 -7.06 -9.72 -12.54
N GLU A 90 -6.47 -8.60 -12.08
CA GLU A 90 -6.10 -7.48 -12.94
C GLU A 90 -5.31 -7.96 -14.16
N SER A 91 -4.18 -8.62 -13.91
CA SER A 91 -3.29 -9.12 -14.96
C SER A 91 -4.00 -10.09 -15.90
N PHE A 92 -4.83 -10.98 -15.35
CA PHE A 92 -5.58 -11.95 -16.13
C PHE A 92 -6.60 -11.29 -17.06
N LEU A 93 -7.39 -10.35 -16.55
CA LEU A 93 -8.38 -9.63 -17.34
C LEU A 93 -7.73 -8.73 -18.39
N TRP A 94 -6.71 -7.97 -18.00
CA TRP A 94 -5.94 -7.12 -18.89
C TRP A 94 -5.39 -7.91 -20.10
N LEU A 95 -4.71 -9.04 -19.84
CA LEU A 95 -4.20 -9.91 -20.91
C LEU A 95 -5.29 -10.46 -21.85
N LYS A 96 -6.54 -10.61 -21.37
CA LYS A 96 -7.66 -11.05 -22.21
C LYS A 96 -8.21 -9.93 -23.08
N VAL A 97 -8.16 -8.68 -22.61
CA VAL A 97 -8.73 -7.53 -23.34
C VAL A 97 -7.72 -6.79 -24.22
N LEU A 98 -6.41 -6.95 -23.97
CA LEU A 98 -5.33 -6.33 -24.77
C LEU A 98 -5.49 -6.53 -26.28
N LYS A 99 -5.93 -7.72 -26.72
CA LYS A 99 -6.10 -8.03 -28.15
C LYS A 99 -7.18 -7.21 -28.87
N TYR A 100 -8.04 -6.51 -28.13
CA TYR A 100 -9.09 -5.67 -28.69
C TYR A 100 -8.64 -4.21 -28.83
N GLU A 101 -7.50 -3.82 -28.25
CA GLU A 101 -6.92 -2.48 -28.34
C GLU A 101 -7.91 -1.36 -27.95
N GLU A 102 -8.83 -1.66 -27.03
CA GLU A 102 -9.90 -0.76 -26.58
C GLU A 102 -10.04 -0.79 -25.05
N PRO A 103 -10.33 0.35 -24.41
CA PRO A 103 -10.62 0.40 -22.97
C PRO A 103 -11.91 -0.33 -22.65
N VAL A 104 -12.01 -0.78 -21.39
CA VAL A 104 -13.12 -1.63 -20.94
C VAL A 104 -13.74 -1.14 -19.63
N TRP A 105 -15.06 -1.05 -19.57
CA TRP A 105 -15.77 -0.81 -18.31
C TRP A 105 -15.53 -1.96 -17.33
N ILE A 106 -15.34 -1.58 -16.06
CA ILE A 106 -15.30 -2.49 -14.91
C ILE A 106 -16.41 -2.12 -13.93
N GLY A 107 -16.70 -3.01 -12.98
CA GLY A 107 -17.79 -2.84 -12.01
C GLY A 107 -17.51 -1.84 -10.88
N LEU A 108 -16.46 -1.02 -10.97
CA LEU A 108 -16.15 0.00 -9.97
C LEU A 108 -16.85 1.30 -10.35
N THR A 109 -17.58 1.87 -9.40
CA THR A 109 -18.30 3.14 -9.59
C THR A 109 -18.38 3.88 -8.26
N SER A 110 -18.51 5.21 -8.31
CA SER A 110 -18.86 6.01 -7.15
C SER A 110 -20.37 6.22 -7.08
N ASN A 111 -20.96 6.26 -5.89
CA ASN A 111 -22.38 6.59 -5.74
C ASN A 111 -22.70 8.04 -6.20
N THR A 112 -23.98 8.37 -6.35
CA THR A 112 -24.45 9.70 -6.82
C THR A 112 -24.02 10.86 -5.92
N ASN A 113 -23.70 10.58 -4.65
CA ASN A 113 -23.22 11.55 -3.68
C ASN A 113 -21.67 11.69 -3.71
N GLY A 114 -20.99 10.79 -4.44
CA GLY A 114 -19.54 10.68 -4.55
C GLY A 114 -18.86 10.32 -3.22
N GLU A 115 -19.51 9.53 -2.37
CA GLU A 115 -19.08 9.24 -1.00
C GLU A 115 -17.94 8.23 -0.91
N SER A 116 -17.78 7.36 -1.91
CA SER A 116 -16.68 6.39 -2.04
C SER A 116 -16.84 5.60 -3.35
N TYR A 117 -15.75 5.05 -3.86
CA TYR A 117 -15.77 4.05 -4.94
C TYR A 117 -16.07 2.67 -4.36
N THR A 118 -17.09 2.03 -4.91
CA THR A 118 -17.53 0.70 -4.49
C THR A 118 -17.68 -0.21 -5.70
N TRP A 119 -17.40 -1.50 -5.48
CA TRP A 119 -17.73 -2.51 -6.47
C TRP A 119 -19.23 -2.73 -6.47
N ILE A 120 -19.82 -2.80 -7.66
CA ILE A 120 -21.26 -2.90 -7.84
C ILE A 120 -21.87 -4.21 -7.27
N ASN A 121 -21.04 -5.24 -7.11
CA ASN A 121 -21.39 -6.49 -6.46
C ASN A 121 -21.22 -6.45 -4.92
N ASN A 122 -21.07 -5.26 -4.34
CA ASN A 122 -20.81 -5.02 -2.91
C ASN A 122 -19.54 -5.68 -2.36
N ARG A 123 -18.60 -6.08 -3.23
CA ARG A 123 -17.30 -6.57 -2.79
C ARG A 123 -16.50 -5.42 -2.17
N ARG A 124 -15.78 -5.71 -1.09
CA ARG A 124 -14.88 -4.75 -0.46
C ARG A 124 -13.73 -4.35 -1.40
N LEU A 125 -13.47 -3.05 -1.49
CA LEU A 125 -12.34 -2.50 -2.24
C LEU A 125 -11.03 -2.72 -1.45
N MET A 126 -10.28 -3.76 -1.85
CA MET A 126 -9.01 -4.17 -1.21
C MET A 126 -7.78 -3.93 -2.10
N TYR A 127 -8.01 -3.56 -3.35
CA TYR A 127 -7.01 -3.36 -4.39
C TYR A 127 -7.47 -2.23 -5.29
N THR A 128 -6.54 -1.39 -5.71
CA THR A 128 -6.76 -0.30 -6.66
C THR A 128 -5.56 -0.22 -7.59
N ASN A 129 -5.79 -0.05 -8.89
CA ASN A 129 -4.74 0.12 -9.89
C ASN A 129 -4.91 1.43 -10.69
N TRP A 130 -5.12 2.54 -9.99
CA TRP A 130 -5.34 3.84 -10.62
C TRP A 130 -4.16 4.25 -11.51
N ALA A 131 -4.47 4.80 -12.67
CA ALA A 131 -3.46 5.41 -13.54
C ALA A 131 -2.83 6.62 -12.84
N PRO A 132 -1.66 7.09 -13.31
CA PRO A 132 -1.11 8.36 -12.85
C PRO A 132 -2.18 9.45 -12.88
N GLU A 133 -2.27 10.21 -11.79
CA GLU A 133 -3.23 11.32 -11.62
C GLU A 133 -4.70 10.92 -11.40
N GLU A 134 -5.02 9.63 -11.32
CA GLU A 134 -6.38 9.13 -11.02
C GLU A 134 -6.52 8.74 -9.54
N PRO A 135 -7.75 8.73 -8.98
CA PRO A 135 -9.01 9.12 -9.61
C PRO A 135 -9.21 10.65 -9.64
N LYS A 136 -9.65 11.21 -10.78
CA LYS A 136 -9.85 12.67 -10.95
C LYS A 136 -11.21 13.17 -10.48
N HIS A 137 -12.26 12.37 -10.69
CA HIS A 137 -13.64 12.82 -10.49
C HIS A 137 -14.27 12.19 -9.25
N LYS A 138 -14.88 12.99 -8.38
CA LYS A 138 -15.60 12.48 -7.19
C LYS A 138 -16.78 11.55 -7.57
N ILE A 139 -17.44 11.85 -8.70
CA ILE A 139 -18.57 11.07 -9.23
C ILE A 139 -18.16 10.59 -10.64
N ALA A 140 -17.89 9.30 -10.79
CA ALA A 140 -17.48 8.71 -12.05
C ALA A 140 -17.72 7.20 -12.13
N CYS A 141 -17.80 6.72 -13.37
CA CYS A 141 -17.66 5.32 -13.72
C CYS A 141 -16.20 5.02 -14.03
N VAL A 142 -15.77 3.77 -13.83
CA VAL A 142 -14.35 3.41 -13.96
C VAL A 142 -14.15 2.41 -15.08
N PHE A 143 -13.15 2.68 -15.91
CA PHE A 143 -12.70 1.78 -16.96
C PHE A 143 -11.22 1.42 -16.76
N MET A 144 -10.83 0.26 -17.28
CA MET A 144 -9.44 -0.16 -17.42
C MET A 144 -8.93 0.26 -18.81
N ASP A 145 -7.78 0.91 -18.85
CA ASP A 145 -7.12 1.35 -20.08
C ASP A 145 -6.26 0.25 -20.71
N LEU A 146 -5.59 0.59 -21.83
CA LEU A 146 -4.76 -0.34 -22.59
C LEU A 146 -3.51 -0.78 -21.82
N GLU A 147 -3.07 0.02 -20.85
CA GLU A 147 -1.94 -0.28 -19.97
C GLU A 147 -2.36 -1.10 -18.74
N GLY A 148 -3.65 -1.39 -18.58
CA GLY A 148 -4.19 -2.11 -17.44
C GLY A 148 -4.36 -1.24 -16.19
N HIS A 149 -4.35 0.09 -16.32
CA HIS A 149 -4.62 1.01 -15.22
C HIS A 149 -6.07 1.48 -15.24
N TRP A 150 -6.57 1.92 -14.09
CA TRP A 150 -7.93 2.38 -13.92
C TRP A 150 -8.01 3.89 -14.09
N LYS A 151 -8.97 4.34 -14.87
CA LYS A 151 -9.25 5.77 -15.10
C LYS A 151 -10.72 6.06 -14.82
N THR A 152 -10.97 7.28 -14.36
CA THR A 152 -12.33 7.79 -14.18
C THR A 152 -12.86 8.34 -15.50
N GLY A 153 -14.08 7.95 -15.88
CA GLY A 153 -14.77 8.41 -17.08
C GLY A 153 -16.19 8.86 -16.76
N THR A 154 -16.77 9.65 -17.65
CA THR A 154 -18.19 10.00 -17.53
C THR A 154 -19.04 8.76 -17.85
N CYS A 155 -20.07 8.48 -17.06
CA CYS A 155 -20.86 7.26 -17.23
C CYS A 155 -21.64 7.16 -18.56
N ASN A 156 -21.69 8.27 -19.32
CA ASN A 156 -22.32 8.37 -20.64
C ASN A 156 -21.36 8.03 -21.80
N GLU A 157 -20.06 7.90 -21.52
CA GLU A 157 -19.10 7.38 -22.51
C GLU A 157 -19.43 5.92 -22.84
N THR A 158 -19.01 5.46 -24.02
CA THR A 158 -19.25 4.09 -24.46
C THR A 158 -17.94 3.32 -24.59
N TYR A 159 -17.85 2.20 -23.88
CA TYR A 159 -16.68 1.32 -23.90
C TYR A 159 -17.12 -0.14 -24.02
N LEU A 160 -16.17 -0.99 -24.42
CA LEU A 160 -16.33 -2.45 -24.28
C LEU A 160 -16.38 -2.79 -22.79
N PHE A 161 -16.75 -4.01 -22.40
CA PHE A 161 -16.92 -4.31 -20.99
C PHE A 161 -16.74 -5.79 -20.66
N ILE A 162 -16.37 -6.03 -19.39
CA ILE A 162 -16.14 -7.35 -18.84
C ILE A 162 -17.24 -7.64 -17.83
N CYS A 163 -17.91 -8.77 -17.99
CA CYS A 163 -18.84 -9.30 -17.02
C CYS A 163 -18.19 -10.43 -16.21
N GLU A 164 -18.59 -10.57 -14.95
CA GLU A 164 -18.16 -11.56 -13.99
C GLU A 164 -19.38 -12.29 -13.42
N GLN A 165 -19.31 -13.61 -13.45
CA GLN A 165 -20.17 -14.49 -12.67
C GLN A 165 -19.34 -15.09 -11.53
N HIS A 166 -19.65 -14.70 -10.29
CA HIS A 166 -18.97 -15.19 -9.11
C HIS A 166 -19.69 -16.41 -8.52
N HIS A 167 -18.98 -17.51 -8.33
CA HIS A 167 -19.53 -18.78 -7.83
C HIS A 167 -19.28 -19.02 -6.34
N GLY A 168 -18.79 -18.01 -5.62
CA GLY A 168 -18.42 -18.10 -4.20
C GLY A 168 -19.16 -17.09 -3.31
N ALA A 169 -18.96 -17.22 -2.00
CA ALA A 169 -19.36 -16.19 -1.06
C ALA A 169 -18.34 -15.05 -1.05
N PHE A 170 -18.81 -13.81 -1.06
CA PHE A 170 -17.96 -12.66 -0.76
C PHE A 170 -17.52 -12.73 0.71
N PRO A 171 -16.23 -12.49 1.02
CA PRO A 171 -15.80 -12.42 2.41
C PRO A 171 -16.59 -11.35 3.16
N THR A 172 -17.30 -11.73 4.22
CA THR A 172 -18.00 -10.79 5.10
C THR A 172 -16.97 -9.92 5.82
N GLU A 173 -17.29 -8.63 5.99
CA GLU A 173 -16.46 -7.74 6.80
C GLU A 173 -16.36 -8.29 8.22
N ALA A 174 -15.13 -8.40 8.73
CA ALA A 174 -14.93 -8.77 10.12
C ALA A 174 -15.59 -7.69 10.99
N PRO A 175 -16.36 -8.07 12.03
CA PRO A 175 -16.95 -7.10 12.93
C PRO A 175 -15.88 -6.15 13.45
N GLN A 176 -16.16 -4.84 13.46
CA GLN A 176 -15.26 -3.89 14.08
C GLN A 176 -15.16 -4.22 15.56
N LEU A 177 -14.04 -4.80 15.96
CA LEU A 177 -13.81 -5.22 17.33
C LEU A 177 -13.66 -3.99 18.24
N PRO A 178 -14.23 -4.00 19.44
CA PRO A 178 -14.00 -2.93 20.41
C PRO A 178 -12.52 -2.92 20.81
N GLY A 179 -11.89 -1.76 20.68
CA GLY A 179 -10.50 -1.54 21.07
C GLY A 179 -10.32 -0.17 21.72
N LYS A 180 -9.17 0.02 22.37
CA LYS A 180 -8.80 1.28 23.04
C LYS A 180 -7.70 2.00 22.28
N CYS A 181 -7.65 3.31 22.43
CA CYS A 181 -6.54 4.07 21.86
C CYS A 181 -5.24 3.77 22.61
N PRO A 182 -4.09 3.78 21.91
CA PRO A 182 -2.79 3.61 22.55
C PRO A 182 -2.57 4.66 23.64
N PRO A 183 -1.86 4.32 24.73
CA PRO A 183 -1.46 5.30 25.72
C PRO A 183 -0.64 6.41 25.02
N PRO A 184 -0.86 7.68 25.37
CA PRO A 184 -0.05 8.76 24.81
C PRO A 184 1.41 8.56 25.23
N PRO A 185 2.39 8.75 24.33
CA PRO A 185 3.78 8.82 24.75
C PRO A 185 3.99 9.96 25.74
N GLU A 186 4.86 9.75 26.72
CA GLU A 186 5.21 10.75 27.72
C GLU A 186 5.58 12.07 27.01
N ASN A 187 4.98 13.18 27.45
CA ASN A 187 5.24 14.57 27.00
C ASN A 187 4.53 15.11 25.74
N ASP A 188 3.53 14.46 25.14
CA ASP A 188 2.82 15.03 23.97
C ASP A 188 1.71 16.05 24.31
N GLY A 189 1.17 16.02 25.53
CA GLY A 189 0.10 16.94 25.97
C GLY A 189 -1.22 16.84 25.19
N ARG A 190 -1.36 15.85 24.28
CA ARG A 190 -2.54 15.61 23.45
C ARG A 190 -3.07 14.19 23.59
N THR A 191 -4.39 14.06 23.57
CA THR A 191 -5.11 12.79 23.73
C THR A 191 -5.59 12.26 22.39
N TRP A 192 -5.55 10.93 22.22
CA TRP A 192 -6.14 10.25 21.07
C TRP A 192 -7.66 10.27 21.14
N VAL A 193 -8.32 10.63 20.03
CA VAL A 193 -9.77 10.61 19.88
C VAL A 193 -10.18 9.33 19.16
N PRO A 194 -11.03 8.47 19.75
CA PRO A 194 -11.47 7.23 19.11
C PRO A 194 -12.56 7.47 18.07
N PHE A 195 -12.44 6.83 16.90
CA PHE A 195 -13.52 6.74 15.91
C PHE A 195 -13.41 5.42 15.14
N GLN A 196 -14.50 4.65 15.06
CA GLN A 196 -14.53 3.32 14.45
C GLN A 196 -13.36 2.42 14.92
N ALA A 197 -12.60 1.79 14.03
CA ALA A 197 -11.45 0.94 14.35
C ALA A 197 -10.14 1.71 14.65
N HIS A 198 -10.17 3.05 14.65
CA HIS A 198 -8.98 3.89 14.69
C HIS A 198 -9.03 4.96 15.79
N CYS A 199 -7.88 5.60 15.99
CA CYS A 199 -7.67 6.69 16.91
C CYS A 199 -6.94 7.82 16.20
N TYR A 200 -7.33 9.06 16.50
CA TYR A 200 -6.88 10.26 15.79
C TYR A 200 -6.27 11.27 16.74
N LYS A 201 -5.25 12.00 16.26
CA LYS A 201 -4.67 13.14 16.96
C LYS A 201 -4.55 14.32 16.01
N PHE A 202 -4.98 15.48 16.50
CA PHE A 202 -5.02 16.72 15.73
C PHE A 202 -3.92 17.65 16.21
N TYR A 203 -3.09 18.11 15.28
CA TYR A 203 -1.95 18.97 15.57
C TYR A 203 -2.14 20.31 14.85
N PRO A 204 -2.60 21.36 15.54
CA PRO A 204 -2.67 22.72 15.00
C PRO A 204 -1.28 23.38 14.91
N ALA A 205 -0.31 22.68 14.33
CA ALA A 205 1.08 23.08 14.19
C ALA A 205 1.38 23.61 12.78
N TRP A 206 2.60 24.09 12.54
CA TRP A 206 3.05 24.63 11.26
C TRP A 206 4.22 23.81 10.72
N GLU A 207 3.92 22.62 10.20
CA GLU A 207 4.91 21.64 9.78
C GLU A 207 4.76 21.25 8.30
N ALA A 208 5.88 20.95 7.66
CA ALA A 208 5.89 20.37 6.33
C ALA A 208 5.38 18.93 6.36
N TRP A 209 4.86 18.42 5.24
CA TRP A 209 4.21 17.11 5.21
C TRP A 209 5.12 15.98 5.72
N TRP A 210 6.40 16.01 5.34
CA TRP A 210 7.37 15.01 5.78
C TRP A 210 7.66 15.07 7.29
N GLN A 211 7.66 16.27 7.88
CA GLN A 211 7.83 16.47 9.33
C GLN A 211 6.61 15.96 10.09
N ALA A 212 5.41 16.30 9.59
CA ALA A 212 4.14 15.80 10.11
C ALA A 212 4.07 14.27 10.04
N ALA A 213 4.46 13.67 8.91
CA ALA A 213 4.55 12.22 8.74
C ALA A 213 5.51 11.58 9.74
N PHE A 214 6.71 12.14 9.90
CA PHE A 214 7.70 11.68 10.86
C PHE A 214 7.15 11.74 12.30
N ARG A 215 6.49 12.85 12.66
CA ARG A 215 5.90 13.02 13.99
C ARG A 215 4.75 12.05 14.25
N CYS A 216 3.86 11.80 13.28
CA CYS A 216 2.85 10.76 13.43
C CYS A 216 3.47 9.37 13.64
N SER A 217 4.55 9.05 12.90
CA SER A 217 5.29 7.79 13.08
C SER A 217 5.96 7.68 14.44
N TYR A 218 6.50 8.78 14.97
CA TYR A 218 7.05 8.82 16.33
C TYR A 218 6.00 8.45 17.39
N PHE A 219 4.75 8.86 17.20
CA PHE A 219 3.63 8.52 18.09
C PHE A 219 2.95 7.18 17.76
N GLY A 220 3.57 6.32 16.94
CA GLY A 220 3.06 4.99 16.61
C GLY A 220 1.91 4.98 15.59
N GLY A 221 1.66 6.10 14.91
CA GLY A 221 0.65 6.22 13.86
C GLY A 221 1.22 6.64 12.52
N THR A 222 0.34 7.06 11.63
CA THR A 222 0.68 7.68 10.34
C THR A 222 -0.14 8.95 10.15
N LEU A 223 0.16 9.75 9.13
CA LEU A 223 -0.81 10.75 8.69
C LEU A 223 -2.11 10.05 8.29
N ALA A 224 -3.24 10.70 8.58
CA ALA A 224 -4.56 10.10 8.46
C ALA A 224 -4.91 9.76 7.00
N SER A 225 -5.29 8.51 6.77
CA SER A 225 -6.11 8.12 5.61
C SER A 225 -7.58 8.40 5.89
N ILE A 226 -8.36 8.64 4.83
CA ILE A 226 -9.82 8.82 4.92
C ILE A 226 -10.46 7.78 4.02
N ALA A 227 -11.25 6.88 4.60
CA ALA A 227 -11.81 5.72 3.92
C ALA A 227 -13.22 5.97 3.36
N ASP A 228 -14.01 6.83 4.01
CA ASP A 228 -15.40 7.08 3.67
C ASP A 228 -15.87 8.46 4.16
N LEU A 229 -17.11 8.81 3.81
CA LEU A 229 -17.74 10.07 4.21
C LEU A 229 -17.92 10.17 5.75
N ALA A 230 -18.20 9.07 6.44
CA ALA A 230 -18.42 9.10 7.89
C ALA A 230 -17.12 9.46 8.64
N GLU A 231 -15.97 8.94 8.18
CA GLU A 231 -14.67 9.34 8.67
C GLU A 231 -14.37 10.81 8.37
N LEU A 232 -14.69 11.30 7.16
CA LEU A 232 -14.52 12.71 6.82
C LEU A 232 -15.36 13.63 7.73
N ASP A 233 -16.63 13.31 7.94
CA ASP A 233 -17.54 14.09 8.80
C ASP A 233 -17.03 14.16 10.25
N PHE A 234 -16.56 13.02 10.78
CA PHE A 234 -15.89 12.98 12.08
C PHE A 234 -14.67 13.89 12.11
N LEU A 235 -13.79 13.83 11.10
CA LEU A 235 -12.61 14.70 11.08
C LEU A 235 -13.00 16.19 11.05
N LEU A 236 -14.03 16.55 10.29
CA LEU A 236 -14.52 17.92 10.17
C LEU A 236 -15.05 18.47 11.49
N GLU A 237 -15.76 17.65 12.27
CA GLU A 237 -16.25 18.02 13.60
C GLU A 237 -15.11 18.51 14.51
N TYR A 238 -13.95 17.87 14.45
CA TYR A 238 -12.78 18.24 15.24
C TYR A 238 -11.96 19.35 14.60
N THR A 239 -11.72 19.32 13.28
CA THR A 239 -10.87 20.33 12.63
C THR A 239 -11.47 21.73 12.69
N ARG A 240 -12.80 21.86 12.63
CA ARG A 240 -13.51 23.15 12.72
C ARG A 240 -13.36 23.84 14.07
N GLN A 241 -13.04 23.09 15.13
CA GLN A 241 -12.81 23.65 16.46
C GLN A 241 -11.47 24.39 16.55
N PHE A 242 -10.56 24.15 15.60
CA PHE A 242 -9.30 24.86 15.52
C PHE A 242 -9.42 26.05 14.57
N ASN A 243 -8.81 27.19 14.93
CA ASN A 243 -8.66 28.33 14.03
C ASN A 243 -7.53 28.09 13.00
N LYS A 244 -7.66 27.01 12.21
CA LYS A 244 -6.69 26.54 11.20
C LYS A 244 -7.45 26.15 9.94
N GLU A 245 -6.97 26.65 8.80
CA GLU A 245 -7.67 26.47 7.52
C GLU A 245 -7.46 25.08 6.91
N ASN A 246 -6.25 24.55 6.97
CA ASN A 246 -5.89 23.32 6.27
C ASN A 246 -5.09 22.37 7.18
N PHE A 247 -5.35 21.08 7.00
CA PHE A 247 -4.70 19.99 7.72
C PHE A 247 -4.10 18.98 6.75
N TRP A 248 -2.82 18.66 6.87
CA TRP A 248 -2.20 17.54 6.16
C TRP A 248 -2.88 16.23 6.50
N ILE A 249 -3.14 15.48 5.44
CA ILE A 249 -3.58 14.08 5.48
C ILE A 249 -2.53 13.21 4.78
N GLY A 250 -2.69 11.89 4.89
CA GLY A 250 -1.66 10.92 4.50
C GLY A 250 -1.53 10.66 3.00
N LEU A 251 -2.29 11.35 2.15
CA LEU A 251 -2.25 11.16 0.69
C LEU A 251 -1.11 11.96 0.07
N PHE A 252 -0.30 11.31 -0.74
CA PHE A 252 0.83 11.91 -1.45
C PHE A 252 0.98 11.31 -2.85
N LYS A 253 1.61 12.06 -3.76
CA LYS A 253 1.95 11.58 -5.11
C LYS A 253 3.33 10.92 -5.09
N ASN A 254 3.43 9.71 -5.63
CA ASN A 254 4.70 9.00 -5.79
C ASN A 254 5.48 9.51 -7.02
N ILE A 255 6.64 8.90 -7.27
CA ILE A 255 7.51 9.27 -8.41
C ILE A 255 6.88 8.92 -9.76
N ASP A 256 6.01 7.91 -9.80
CA ASP A 256 5.30 7.43 -10.99
C ASP A 256 4.02 8.25 -11.25
N GLY A 257 3.69 9.18 -10.36
CA GLY A 257 2.53 10.06 -10.47
C GLY A 257 1.24 9.50 -9.89
N GLU A 258 1.30 8.38 -9.17
CA GLU A 258 0.16 7.72 -8.52
C GLU A 258 -0.12 8.33 -7.13
N TRP A 259 -1.39 8.46 -6.78
CA TRP A 259 -1.82 8.83 -5.43
C TRP A 259 -1.74 7.62 -4.50
N MET A 260 -1.08 7.77 -3.35
CA MET A 260 -0.93 6.71 -2.35
C MET A 260 -1.13 7.23 -0.93
N TRP A 261 -1.79 6.46 -0.09
CA TRP A 261 -1.82 6.71 1.34
C TRP A 261 -0.53 6.25 2.02
N LYS A 262 -0.05 7.02 2.98
CA LYS A 262 1.15 6.67 3.77
C LYS A 262 1.00 5.36 4.54
N ASP A 263 -0.21 5.01 4.95
CA ASP A 263 -0.54 3.76 5.64
C ASP A 263 -0.75 2.56 4.70
N LYS A 264 -0.63 2.78 3.38
CA LYS A 264 -0.82 1.78 2.31
C LYS A 264 -2.24 1.25 2.19
N THR A 265 -3.23 1.94 2.75
CA THR A 265 -4.64 1.69 2.40
C THR A 265 -4.90 2.05 0.93
N GLN A 266 -5.98 1.51 0.38
CA GLN A 266 -6.33 1.73 -1.01
C GLN A 266 -6.81 3.18 -1.23
N VAL A 267 -6.79 3.70 -2.45
CA VAL A 267 -7.43 4.99 -2.73
C VAL A 267 -8.86 4.71 -3.19
N GLY A 268 -9.74 4.47 -2.23
CA GLY A 268 -11.16 4.19 -2.47
C GLY A 268 -12.09 5.39 -2.31
N PHE A 269 -11.61 6.45 -1.66
CA PHE A 269 -12.38 7.67 -1.42
C PHE A 269 -11.54 8.88 -1.82
N VAL A 270 -12.19 9.85 -2.46
CA VAL A 270 -11.60 11.15 -2.79
C VAL A 270 -12.60 12.29 -2.58
N ASN A 271 -12.12 13.44 -2.11
CA ASN A 271 -12.96 14.64 -1.94
C ASN A 271 -12.27 15.90 -2.46
N TRP A 272 -11.82 15.89 -3.71
CA TRP A 272 -11.13 17.00 -4.38
C TRP A 272 -11.92 18.33 -4.32
N ARG A 273 -11.19 19.45 -4.17
CA ARG A 273 -11.74 20.82 -4.13
C ARG A 273 -12.26 21.32 -5.50
N GLY A 274 -12.01 20.59 -6.59
CA GLY A 274 -12.50 20.85 -7.94
C GLY A 274 -12.12 19.69 -8.88
N GLU A 275 -12.08 19.94 -10.20
CA GLU A 275 -11.53 19.00 -11.21
C GLU A 275 -9.99 18.96 -11.19
N GLU A 276 -9.39 19.13 -10.01
CA GLU A 276 -7.96 18.91 -9.82
C GLU A 276 -7.70 17.40 -9.67
N PRO A 277 -6.67 16.88 -10.36
CA PRO A 277 -5.51 17.59 -10.86
C PRO A 277 -5.68 18.03 -12.31
N ALA A 278 -5.81 19.34 -12.54
CA ALA A 278 -5.65 19.89 -13.88
C ALA A 278 -4.19 19.64 -14.30
N PHE A 279 -4.01 18.88 -15.37
CA PHE A 279 -2.72 18.62 -15.99
C PHE A 279 -2.02 19.95 -16.30
N ASN A 280 -1.02 20.32 -15.51
CA ASN A 280 -0.12 21.42 -15.83
C ASN A 280 1.33 20.91 -15.82
N PRO A 281 1.87 20.43 -16.96
CA PRO A 281 3.22 19.88 -17.10
C PRO A 281 4.34 20.83 -16.63
N GLN A 282 4.08 22.13 -16.48
CA GLN A 282 5.03 23.14 -16.00
C GLN A 282 4.96 23.37 -14.48
N ALA A 283 3.86 23.00 -13.81
CA ALA A 283 3.70 23.06 -12.35
C ALA A 283 4.38 21.89 -11.59
N PHE A 284 5.04 20.98 -12.32
CA PHE A 284 5.65 19.72 -11.86
C PHE A 284 7.01 19.85 -11.15
N ARG A 285 7.42 21.06 -10.72
CA ARG A 285 8.62 21.17 -9.87
C ARG A 285 8.24 20.96 -8.40
N GLY A 286 8.18 19.71 -7.96
CA GLY A 286 8.10 19.36 -6.53
C GLY A 286 7.17 18.18 -6.22
N GLN A 287 7.44 17.49 -5.11
CA GLN A 287 6.57 16.44 -4.59
C GLN A 287 5.22 17.05 -4.17
N LYS A 288 4.10 16.42 -4.55
CA LYS A 288 2.75 16.90 -4.24
C LYS A 288 2.12 16.09 -3.10
N CYS A 289 1.52 16.81 -2.17
CA CYS A 289 0.88 16.27 -0.98
C CYS A 289 -0.51 16.88 -0.81
N ILE A 290 -1.39 16.19 -0.09
CA ILE A 290 -2.77 16.62 0.07
C ILE A 290 -3.04 17.21 1.43
N ALA A 291 -3.67 18.37 1.41
CA ALA A 291 -4.24 19.02 2.57
C ALA A 291 -5.77 18.97 2.50
N MET A 292 -6.40 18.66 3.62
CA MET A 292 -7.85 18.75 3.80
C MET A 292 -8.20 20.12 4.37
N ASN A 293 -9.13 20.82 3.71
CA ASN A 293 -9.68 22.06 4.25
C ASN A 293 -10.61 21.77 5.44
N SER A 294 -10.48 22.54 6.51
CA SER A 294 -11.21 22.31 7.75
C SER A 294 -12.69 22.71 7.67
N ASN A 295 -13.09 23.55 6.72
CA ASN A 295 -14.48 24.03 6.62
C ASN A 295 -15.37 23.06 5.85
N ASP A 296 -14.93 22.60 4.68
CA ASP A 296 -15.73 21.81 3.73
C ASP A 296 -15.17 20.39 3.48
N GLY A 297 -14.01 20.07 4.07
CA GLY A 297 -13.35 18.77 3.93
C GLY A 297 -12.71 18.55 2.56
N LYS A 298 -12.66 19.59 1.72
CA LYS A 298 -12.16 19.49 0.35
C LYS A 298 -10.65 19.37 0.31
N TRP A 299 -10.18 18.53 -0.59
CA TRP A 299 -8.77 18.18 -0.72
C TRP A 299 -8.09 19.11 -1.71
N LEU A 300 -7.01 19.72 -1.25
CA LEU A 300 -6.16 20.64 -2.00
C LEU A 300 -4.83 19.97 -2.32
N VAL A 301 -4.43 20.01 -3.59
CA VAL A 301 -3.10 19.57 -4.02
C VAL A 301 -2.10 20.70 -3.76
N THR A 302 -1.09 20.44 -2.94
CA THR A 302 -0.12 21.46 -2.51
C THR A 302 1.32 20.94 -2.61
N ASP A 303 2.31 21.83 -2.47
CA ASP A 303 3.72 21.41 -2.39
C ASP A 303 3.98 20.80 -1.01
N CYS A 304 4.58 19.62 -0.94
CA CYS A 304 4.85 18.94 0.34
C CYS A 304 5.74 19.76 1.30
N ARG A 305 6.42 20.80 0.83
CA ARG A 305 7.23 21.74 1.64
C ARG A 305 6.41 22.84 2.29
N ASP A 306 5.18 23.07 1.83
CA ASP A 306 4.25 23.98 2.48
C ASP A 306 4.04 23.55 3.93
N ARG A 307 3.65 24.48 4.79
CA ARG A 307 3.53 24.21 6.22
C ARG A 307 2.12 24.48 6.68
N MET A 308 1.55 23.52 7.39
CA MET A 308 0.19 23.63 7.94
C MET A 308 0.01 22.62 9.08
N SER A 309 -1.21 22.59 9.62
CA SER A 309 -1.62 21.65 10.66
C SER A 309 -1.74 20.24 10.10
N PHE A 310 -1.88 19.21 10.92
CA PHE A 310 -1.94 17.82 10.43
C PHE A 310 -2.69 16.90 11.37
N ILE A 311 -3.11 15.75 10.83
CA ILE A 311 -3.89 14.74 11.54
C ILE A 311 -3.15 13.41 11.50
N CYS A 312 -2.90 12.83 12.67
CA CYS A 312 -2.37 11.47 12.79
C CYS A 312 -3.51 10.47 13.02
N LYS A 313 -3.35 9.25 12.50
CA LYS A 313 -4.26 8.10 12.66
C LYS A 313 -3.45 6.87 13.08
N THR A 314 -4.03 6.05 13.96
CA THR A 314 -3.47 4.76 14.37
C THR A 314 -4.60 3.75 14.60
N PRO A 315 -4.40 2.44 14.35
CA PRO A 315 -5.39 1.43 14.74
C PRO A 315 -5.57 1.38 16.26
N LYS A 316 -6.76 1.00 16.71
CA LYS A 316 -7.05 0.68 18.11
C LYS A 316 -6.31 -0.60 18.54
N ILE A 317 -5.95 -0.67 19.82
CA ILE A 317 -5.32 -1.84 20.44
C ILE A 317 -6.41 -2.68 21.11
N ASN A 318 -6.34 -4.00 20.92
CA ASN A 318 -7.20 -4.97 21.61
C ASN A 318 -6.48 -5.48 22.88
N ASP A 319 -7.13 -5.44 24.04
CA ASP A 319 -6.53 -5.80 25.34
C ASP A 319 -6.04 -7.28 25.45
N LYS A 320 -6.35 -8.15 24.47
CA LYS A 320 -5.99 -9.59 24.48
C LYS A 320 -4.51 -9.88 24.16
N THR A 321 -3.65 -8.89 23.91
CA THR A 321 -2.23 -9.11 23.57
C THR A 321 -1.26 -8.56 24.61
N THR A 322 -1.63 -8.55 25.89
CA THR A 322 -0.69 -8.24 26.97
C THR A 322 -0.53 -9.43 27.92
N LYS A 323 0.61 -10.11 27.76
CA LYS A 323 1.25 -11.14 28.63
C LYS A 323 0.61 -12.54 28.68
N ALA A 324 1.12 -13.44 27.84
CA ALA A 324 1.38 -14.81 28.29
C ALA A 324 2.72 -14.80 29.05
N PRO A 325 2.80 -15.35 30.29
CA PRO A 325 4.09 -15.54 30.95
C PRO A 325 4.87 -16.62 30.21
N THR A 326 6.00 -16.23 29.63
CA THR A 326 7.00 -17.18 29.15
C THR A 326 7.70 -17.81 30.36
N ASN A 327 7.08 -18.84 30.95
CA ASN A 327 7.84 -19.83 31.71
C ASN A 327 8.51 -20.75 30.68
N SER A 328 9.68 -20.34 30.19
CA SER A 328 10.59 -21.23 29.50
C SER A 328 11.26 -22.14 30.52
N THR A 329 10.69 -23.32 30.74
CA THR A 329 11.51 -24.47 31.15
C THR A 329 12.41 -24.79 29.96
N VAL A 330 13.69 -24.42 30.10
CA VAL A 330 14.76 -24.80 29.16
C VAL A 330 14.98 -26.30 29.30
N GLN A 331 14.60 -27.04 28.27
CA GLN A 331 15.08 -28.41 28.06
C GLN A 331 16.27 -28.30 27.11
N GLU A 332 17.46 -28.54 27.65
CA GLU A 332 18.71 -28.62 26.89
C GLU A 332 18.66 -29.81 25.94
N ASP A 333 18.85 -29.55 24.64
CA ASP A 333 19.39 -30.54 23.71
C ASP A 333 20.58 -29.91 22.97
N VAL A 334 21.76 -30.40 23.33
CA VAL A 334 23.06 -29.96 22.84
C VAL A 334 23.35 -30.67 21.52
N SER A 335 23.52 -29.90 20.43
CA SER A 335 24.28 -30.33 19.27
C SER A 335 25.42 -29.34 19.02
N ALA A 336 26.65 -29.89 19.01
CA ALA A 336 27.90 -29.18 19.17
C ALA A 336 28.26 -28.31 17.95
N SER A 337 28.51 -27.02 18.20
CA SER A 337 29.11 -26.09 17.23
C SER A 337 30.60 -25.88 17.53
N THR A 338 31.43 -26.13 16.52
CA THR A 338 32.89 -26.11 16.46
C THR A 338 33.53 -24.75 16.79
N HIS A 339 32.75 -23.71 17.08
CA HIS A 339 33.23 -22.36 17.42
C HIS A 339 33.92 -22.25 18.81
N GLY A 340 33.57 -23.14 19.76
CA GLY A 340 34.08 -23.09 21.14
C GLY A 340 35.55 -23.50 21.31
N LYS A 341 36.16 -24.19 20.33
CA LYS A 341 37.57 -24.57 20.39
C LYS A 341 38.51 -23.44 19.98
N TYR A 342 38.10 -22.60 19.03
CA TYR A 342 38.89 -21.45 18.55
C TYR A 342 39.07 -20.40 19.66
N LEU A 343 38.01 -20.13 20.43
CA LEU A 343 38.06 -19.12 21.48
C LEU A 343 38.95 -19.54 22.67
N LYS A 344 39.02 -20.84 22.98
CA LYS A 344 39.86 -21.39 24.06
C LYS A 344 41.36 -21.37 23.74
N VAL A 345 41.75 -21.32 22.46
CA VAL A 345 43.17 -21.26 22.06
C VAL A 345 43.64 -19.83 21.81
N VAL A 346 42.79 -18.98 21.23
CA VAL A 346 43.19 -17.62 20.85
C VAL A 346 43.33 -16.69 22.06
N LEU A 347 42.46 -16.80 23.06
CA LEU A 347 42.53 -15.98 24.28
C LEU A 347 43.85 -16.13 25.07
N PRO A 348 44.32 -17.35 25.42
CA PRO A 348 45.58 -17.48 26.16
C PRO A 348 46.80 -17.03 25.34
N VAL A 349 46.79 -17.19 24.02
CA VAL A 349 47.89 -16.71 23.15
C VAL A 349 47.96 -15.19 23.14
N ILE A 350 46.81 -14.49 23.11
CA ILE A 350 46.76 -13.03 23.21
C ILE A 350 47.32 -12.55 24.56
N PHE A 351 46.97 -13.20 25.67
CA PHE A 351 47.52 -12.85 26.99
C PHE A 351 49.04 -13.08 27.09
N ILE A 352 49.57 -14.15 26.47
CA ILE A 352 51.02 -14.41 26.43
C ILE A 352 51.74 -13.32 25.62
N LEU A 353 51.19 -12.88 24.49
CA LEU A 353 51.78 -11.82 23.66
C LEU A 353 51.75 -10.46 24.36
N ILE A 354 50.66 -10.13 25.05
CA ILE A 354 50.56 -8.91 25.86
C ILE A 354 51.57 -8.94 27.02
N GLY A 355 51.69 -10.08 27.72
CA GLY A 355 52.68 -10.27 28.77
C GLY A 355 54.12 -10.08 28.27
N ALA A 356 54.48 -10.72 27.16
CA ALA A 356 55.81 -10.57 26.55
C ALA A 356 56.10 -9.12 26.15
N GLY A 357 55.12 -8.40 25.59
CA GLY A 357 55.24 -6.98 25.23
C GLY A 357 55.49 -6.07 26.44
N ILE A 358 54.78 -6.30 27.55
CA ILE A 358 54.98 -5.53 28.79
C ILE A 358 56.38 -5.80 29.38
N THR A 359 56.81 -7.06 29.38
CA THR A 359 58.14 -7.43 29.90
C THR A 359 59.27 -6.81 29.05
N ALA A 360 59.14 -6.81 27.73
CA ALA A 360 60.06 -6.15 26.82
C ALA A 360 60.09 -4.63 27.03
N CYS A 361 58.93 -3.99 27.26
CA CYS A 361 58.83 -2.56 27.52
C CYS A 361 59.50 -2.17 28.86
N ILE A 362 59.32 -2.97 29.91
CA ILE A 362 59.99 -2.78 31.21
C ILE A 362 61.50 -2.97 31.06
N PHE A 363 61.95 -3.99 30.34
CA PHE A 363 63.37 -4.23 30.09
C PHE A 363 64.00 -3.08 29.29
N TYR A 364 63.30 -2.59 28.26
CA TYR A 364 63.74 -1.43 27.47
C TYR A 364 63.83 -0.15 28.32
N ARG A 365 62.85 0.10 29.20
CA ARG A 365 62.89 1.23 30.14
C ARG A 365 64.02 1.11 31.16
N ARG A 366 64.28 -0.07 31.72
CA ARG A 366 65.41 -0.30 32.63
C ARG A 366 66.77 -0.13 31.95
N ARG A 367 66.91 -0.62 30.71
CA ARG A 367 68.16 -0.50 29.93
C ARG A 367 68.45 0.95 29.51
N ARG A 368 67.41 1.76 29.30
CA ARG A 368 67.55 3.21 29.05
C ARG A 368 67.98 3.99 30.30
N SER A 369 67.47 3.60 31.48
CA SER A 369 67.90 4.19 32.76
C SER A 369 69.33 3.81 33.17
N SER A 370 69.85 2.67 32.70
CA SER A 370 71.21 2.21 33.01
C SER A 370 72.28 2.76 32.04
N ARG A 371 71.88 3.60 31.06
CA ARG A 371 72.78 4.28 30.10
C ARG A 371 72.95 5.79 30.42
N GLN A 372 72.53 6.23 31.60
CA GLN A 372 72.68 7.62 32.08
C GLN A 372 73.39 7.71 33.44
N LEU A 373 74.26 6.75 33.78
CA LEU A 373 75.24 6.90 34.87
C LEU A 373 76.65 6.75 34.32
#